data_AF-A0A3G8XBC5-F1
#
_entry.id   AF-A0A3G8XBC5-F1
#
_cell.length_a   1.000
_cell.length_b   1.000
_cell.length_c   1.000
_cell.angle_alpha   90.00
_cell.angle_beta   90.00
_cell.angle_gamma   90.00
#
_symmetry.space_group_name_H-M   'P 1'
#
loop_
_entity.id
_entity.type
_entity.pdbx_description
1 polymer ?
#
loop_
_entity_poly.entity_id
_entity_poly.type
_entity_poly.pdbx_seq_one_letter_code
_entity_poly.pdbx_strand_id
1 'polypeptide(L)'
;MNYFDNKTNLKFFYEQNGLSGAFDTDNIYLENAFNEIYKIWLDNFKQIKTVNYLMIAEAPLWGNIKKYIYNPKTNNSQFFYRSDLGDILNRQIDDKEDFIKICNEIGLLIVDISPFPLNSKDTKINYSKNVNGSKKLSYKQYQQLVRLTIPTFFELKIRAITDKKSEHIKTFFRYARVKNNFEDIISRVLVDYKIIKTQNDIGDISQNGGGIDKTKFKEIIDKSPNR
;
A
#
# COMPACT_ATOMS: atom_id res chain seq x y z
N MET A 1 0.54 15.31 4.54
CA MET A 1 -0.46 14.87 3.56
C MET A 1 -1.82 15.31 4.06
N ASN A 2 -2.65 15.91 3.22
CA ASN A 2 -3.98 16.42 3.58
C ASN A 2 -5.05 15.58 2.88
N TYR A 3 -6.13 15.27 3.58
CA TYR A 3 -7.30 14.64 2.98
C TYR A 3 -8.01 15.54 1.98
N PHE A 4 -7.98 16.87 2.16
CA PHE A 4 -8.71 17.84 1.33
C PHE A 4 -8.48 17.66 -0.19
N ASP A 5 -7.24 17.50 -0.62
CA ASP A 5 -6.94 17.32 -2.04
C ASP A 5 -7.45 15.96 -2.55
N ASN A 6 -7.30 14.92 -1.73
CA ASN A 6 -7.83 13.59 -2.02
C ASN A 6 -9.36 13.57 -2.04
N LYS A 7 -10.02 14.38 -1.19
CA LYS A 7 -11.47 14.57 -1.16
C LYS A 7 -11.98 15.18 -2.45
N THR A 8 -11.30 16.21 -2.95
CA THR A 8 -11.63 16.87 -4.22
C THR A 8 -11.54 15.88 -5.38
N ASN A 9 -10.44 15.13 -5.46
CA ASN A 9 -10.24 14.10 -6.47
C ASN A 9 -11.28 12.97 -6.38
N LEU A 10 -11.63 12.54 -5.17
CA LEU A 10 -12.64 11.52 -4.93
C LEU A 10 -14.04 12.01 -5.31
N LYS A 11 -14.39 13.25 -4.96
CA LYS A 11 -15.67 13.85 -5.32
C LYS A 11 -15.84 13.91 -6.83
N PHE A 12 -14.83 14.43 -7.53
CA PHE A 12 -14.78 14.43 -8.99
C PHE A 12 -14.95 13.01 -9.56
N PHE A 13 -14.28 12.02 -8.97
CA PHE A 13 -14.42 10.63 -9.39
C PHE A 13 -15.87 10.11 -9.22
N TYR A 14 -16.56 10.43 -8.12
CA TYR A 14 -17.96 10.04 -7.93
C TYR A 14 -18.89 10.70 -8.96
N GLU A 15 -18.68 11.98 -9.23
CA GLU A 15 -19.45 12.75 -10.22
C GLU A 15 -19.31 12.13 -11.63
N GLN A 16 -18.08 11.87 -12.07
CA GLN A 16 -17.82 11.23 -13.37
C GLN A 16 -18.43 9.83 -13.53
N ASN A 17 -18.77 9.19 -12.40
CA ASN A 17 -19.30 7.83 -12.38
C ASN A 17 -20.81 7.77 -12.09
N GLY A 18 -21.50 8.92 -12.04
CA GLY A 18 -22.93 9.02 -11.77
C GLY A 18 -23.30 8.67 -10.33
N LEU A 19 -22.38 8.89 -9.38
CA LEU A 19 -22.51 8.49 -7.98
C LEU A 19 -22.52 9.67 -7.00
N SER A 20 -22.72 10.90 -7.48
CA SER A 20 -22.66 12.11 -6.64
C SER A 20 -23.55 12.02 -5.38
N GLY A 21 -24.74 11.42 -5.49
CA GLY A 21 -25.67 11.25 -4.37
C GLY A 21 -25.21 10.31 -3.26
N ALA A 22 -24.13 9.54 -3.48
CA ALA A 22 -23.53 8.67 -2.48
C ALA A 22 -22.27 9.25 -1.82
N PHE A 23 -21.70 10.31 -2.40
CA PHE A 23 -20.36 10.78 -2.03
C PHE A 23 -20.29 11.21 -0.57
N ASP A 24 -21.23 12.03 -0.09
CA ASP A 24 -21.14 12.58 1.27
C ASP A 24 -21.23 11.49 2.34
N THR A 25 -22.06 10.45 2.12
CA THR A 25 -22.14 9.29 3.02
C THR A 25 -20.85 8.49 3.03
N ASP A 26 -20.33 8.12 1.86
CA ASP A 26 -19.09 7.36 1.75
C ASP A 26 -17.88 8.16 2.28
N ASN A 27 -17.88 9.49 2.08
CA ASN A 27 -16.80 10.38 2.49
C ASN A 27 -16.62 10.41 4.01
N ILE A 28 -17.69 10.29 4.81
CA ILE A 28 -17.56 10.24 6.29
C ILE A 28 -16.66 9.08 6.70
N TYR A 29 -16.87 7.90 6.14
CA TYR A 29 -16.02 6.74 6.40
C TYR A 29 -14.62 6.92 5.80
N LEU A 30 -14.52 7.36 4.55
CA LEU A 30 -13.24 7.43 3.82
C LEU A 30 -12.29 8.50 4.39
N GLU A 31 -12.82 9.63 4.85
CA GLU A 31 -12.05 10.69 5.51
C GLU A 31 -11.45 10.21 6.83
N ASN A 32 -12.29 9.59 7.67
CA ASN A 32 -11.84 9.01 8.93
C ASN A 32 -10.78 7.91 8.71
N ALA A 33 -11.06 7.00 7.78
CA ALA A 33 -10.15 5.91 7.44
C ALA A 33 -8.81 6.44 6.91
N PHE A 34 -8.82 7.41 6.00
CA PHE A 34 -7.62 8.03 5.45
C PHE A 34 -6.75 8.64 6.55
N ASN A 35 -7.35 9.46 7.42
CA ASN A 35 -6.63 10.17 8.47
C ASN A 35 -6.02 9.20 9.50
N GLU A 36 -6.78 8.18 9.91
CA GLU A 36 -6.27 7.16 10.84
C GLU A 36 -5.13 6.33 10.22
N ILE A 37 -5.31 5.84 8.99
CA ILE A 37 -4.31 5.03 8.28
C ILE A 37 -3.04 5.85 8.05
N TYR A 38 -3.18 7.11 7.62
CA TYR A 38 -2.04 7.99 7.41
C TYR A 38 -1.28 8.26 8.71
N LYS A 39 -1.98 8.49 9.83
CA LYS A 39 -1.33 8.63 11.15
C LYS A 39 -0.53 7.38 11.51
N ILE A 40 -1.15 6.21 11.40
CA ILE A 40 -0.48 4.93 11.70
C ILE A 40 0.74 4.71 10.80
N TRP A 41 0.60 4.96 9.49
CA TRP A 41 1.70 4.83 8.52
C TRP A 41 2.84 5.80 8.85
N LEU A 42 2.51 7.06 9.15
CA LEU A 42 3.50 8.09 9.47
C LEU A 42 4.25 7.77 10.76
N ASP A 43 3.54 7.31 11.78
CA ASP A 43 4.15 6.93 13.05
C ASP A 43 5.07 5.70 12.88
N ASN A 44 4.69 4.73 12.04
CA ASN A 44 5.60 3.64 11.67
C ASN A 44 6.83 4.14 10.90
N PHE A 45 6.64 4.98 9.89
CA PHE A 45 7.73 5.52 9.06
C PHE A 45 8.77 6.29 9.89
N LYS A 46 8.34 6.98 10.96
CA LYS A 46 9.26 7.65 11.88
C LYS A 46 10.21 6.67 12.58
N GLN A 47 9.75 5.45 12.90
CA GLN A 47 10.55 4.42 13.57
C GLN A 47 11.60 3.77 12.67
N ILE A 48 11.42 3.84 11.35
CA ILE A 48 12.39 3.29 10.40
C ILE A 48 13.58 4.24 10.29
N LYS A 49 14.78 3.78 10.67
CA LYS A 49 16.02 4.57 10.54
C LYS A 49 16.41 4.78 9.08
N THR A 50 16.43 3.70 8.31
CA THR A 50 16.78 3.69 6.89
C THR A 50 15.84 2.76 6.15
N VAL A 51 15.27 3.20 5.03
CA VAL A 51 14.41 2.39 4.17
C VAL A 51 15.29 1.59 3.21
N ASN A 52 15.41 0.30 3.47
CA ASN A 52 16.18 -0.65 2.66
C ASN A 52 15.29 -1.34 1.62
N TYR A 53 14.02 -1.55 1.97
CA TYR A 53 13.07 -2.26 1.13
C TYR A 53 11.77 -1.47 1.05
N LEU A 54 11.31 -1.20 -0.18
CA LEU A 54 10.03 -0.56 -0.45
C LEU A 54 9.08 -1.56 -1.12
N MET A 55 8.05 -1.97 -0.40
CA MET A 55 7.00 -2.84 -0.93
C MET A 55 5.80 -1.99 -1.36
N ILE A 56 5.40 -2.12 -2.63
CA ILE A 56 4.24 -1.42 -3.19
C ILE A 56 2.99 -2.30 -3.09
N ALA A 57 1.96 -1.78 -2.41
CA ALA A 57 0.69 -2.46 -2.15
C ALA A 57 -0.49 -1.79 -2.90
N GLU A 58 -1.63 -2.48 -3.00
CA GLU A 58 -2.79 -2.01 -3.76
C GLU A 58 -3.57 -0.91 -3.02
N ALA A 59 -4.16 -1.27 -1.89
CA ALA A 59 -5.01 -0.42 -1.07
C ALA A 59 -4.95 -0.91 0.38
N PRO A 60 -5.14 0.00 1.36
CA PRO A 60 -5.06 -0.37 2.76
C PRO A 60 -6.24 -1.27 3.17
N LEU A 61 -5.96 -2.29 3.98
CA LEU A 61 -6.99 -3.13 4.57
C LEU A 61 -7.64 -2.44 5.77
N TRP A 62 -8.78 -1.80 5.54
CA TRP A 62 -9.53 -1.07 6.57
C TRP A 62 -11.04 -1.34 6.48
N GLY A 63 -11.74 -0.97 7.54
CA GLY A 63 -13.14 -1.28 7.82
C GLY A 63 -13.30 -1.51 9.31
N ASN A 64 -14.38 -2.17 9.75
CA ASN A 64 -14.66 -2.37 11.18
C ASN A 64 -13.49 -2.99 11.98
N ILE A 65 -12.75 -3.94 11.40
CA ILE A 65 -11.63 -4.63 12.09
C ILE A 65 -10.30 -3.84 11.96
N LYS A 66 -10.20 -2.86 11.05
CA LYS A 66 -9.01 -2.00 10.87
C LYS A 66 -7.68 -2.76 10.66
N LYS A 67 -7.66 -3.83 9.85
CA LYS A 67 -6.52 -4.75 9.64
C LYS A 67 -5.33 -4.16 8.85
N TYR A 68 -5.06 -2.86 8.97
CA TYR A 68 -3.94 -2.24 8.28
C TYR A 68 -2.62 -2.85 8.75
N ILE A 69 -1.64 -2.96 7.85
CA ILE A 69 -0.41 -3.71 8.13
C ILE A 69 0.36 -3.18 9.35
N TYR A 70 0.23 -1.89 9.65
CA TYR A 70 0.88 -1.25 10.79
C TYR A 70 -0.04 -1.03 11.98
N ASN A 71 -1.27 -1.56 11.98
CA ASN A 71 -2.12 -1.51 13.16
C ASN A 71 -1.77 -2.67 14.12
N PRO A 72 -1.11 -2.41 15.26
CA PRO A 72 -0.70 -3.45 16.19
C PRO A 72 -1.89 -4.16 16.87
N LYS A 73 -3.06 -3.51 16.93
CA LYS A 73 -4.26 -4.01 17.59
C LYS A 73 -4.99 -5.11 16.80
N THR A 74 -4.38 -5.64 15.75
CA THR A 74 -5.00 -6.61 14.83
C THR A 74 -4.04 -7.72 14.47
N ASN A 75 -4.57 -8.89 14.16
CA ASN A 75 -3.74 -9.98 13.62
C ASN A 75 -3.28 -9.67 12.19
N ASN A 76 -2.13 -10.23 11.81
CA ASN A 76 -1.72 -10.29 10.42
C ASN A 76 -2.81 -10.93 9.54
N SER A 77 -2.79 -10.59 8.26
CA SER A 77 -3.70 -11.16 7.27
C SER A 77 -2.89 -11.76 6.12
N GLN A 78 -3.60 -12.38 5.17
CA GLN A 78 -3.00 -12.94 3.95
C GLN A 78 -2.24 -11.90 3.11
N PHE A 79 -2.48 -10.61 3.34
CA PHE A 79 -1.63 -9.57 2.78
C PHE A 79 -0.16 -9.81 3.16
N PHE A 80 0.14 -10.10 4.43
CA PHE A 80 1.50 -10.45 4.87
C PHE A 80 1.46 -11.09 6.26
N TYR A 81 1.60 -12.42 6.33
CA TYR A 81 1.67 -13.12 7.60
C TYR A 81 3.04 -12.96 8.25
N ARG A 82 3.05 -12.88 9.58
CA ARG A 82 4.31 -12.82 10.34
C ARG A 82 5.15 -14.09 10.19
N SER A 83 4.51 -15.25 9.99
CA SER A 83 5.18 -16.50 9.66
C SER A 83 5.96 -16.41 8.36
N ASP A 84 5.44 -15.70 7.34
CA ASP A 84 6.15 -15.55 6.07
C ASP A 84 7.47 -14.79 6.27
N LEU A 85 7.45 -13.70 7.04
CA LEU A 85 8.66 -12.95 7.37
C LEU A 85 9.60 -13.75 8.27
N GLY A 86 9.05 -14.47 9.25
CA GLY A 86 9.81 -15.31 10.15
C GLY A 86 10.58 -16.41 9.43
N ASP A 87 9.94 -17.08 8.47
CA ASP A 87 10.59 -18.11 7.65
C ASP A 87 11.71 -17.52 6.78
N ILE A 88 11.50 -16.34 6.21
CA ILE A 88 12.50 -15.68 5.35
C ILE A 88 13.74 -15.27 6.15
N LEU A 89 13.52 -14.71 7.34
CA LEU A 89 14.58 -14.25 8.24
C LEU A 89 15.15 -15.35 9.15
N ASN A 90 14.57 -16.55 9.12
CA ASN A 90 14.86 -17.64 10.06
C ASN A 90 14.76 -17.18 11.53
N ARG A 91 13.66 -16.49 11.87
CA ARG A 91 13.40 -15.88 13.18
C ARG A 91 11.95 -16.09 13.58
N GLN A 92 11.71 -16.43 14.84
CA GLN A 92 10.35 -16.45 15.40
C GLN A 92 9.81 -15.02 15.53
N ILE A 93 8.56 -14.82 15.13
CA ILE A 93 7.83 -13.55 15.26
C ILE A 93 6.53 -13.82 16.00
N ASP A 94 6.45 -13.32 17.24
CA ASP A 94 5.43 -13.75 18.20
C ASP A 94 4.06 -13.17 17.87
N ASP A 95 4.01 -11.87 17.59
CA ASP A 95 2.78 -11.14 17.38
C ASP A 95 2.89 -10.05 16.31
N LYS A 96 1.88 -9.18 16.26
CA LYS A 96 1.81 -8.10 15.28
C LYS A 96 2.78 -6.97 15.59
N GLU A 97 3.00 -6.66 16.87
CA GLU A 97 3.92 -5.61 17.29
C GLU A 97 5.36 -6.00 16.99
N ASP A 98 5.73 -7.24 17.31
CA ASP A 98 7.05 -7.79 16.97
C ASP A 98 7.26 -7.86 15.45
N PHE A 99 6.24 -8.25 14.68
CA PHE A 99 6.29 -8.17 13.22
C PHE A 99 6.61 -6.75 12.71
N ILE A 100 5.90 -5.74 13.22
CA ILE A 100 6.10 -4.34 12.82
C ILE A 100 7.51 -3.88 13.21
N LYS A 101 7.96 -4.24 14.42
CA LYS A 101 9.31 -3.93 14.91
C LYS A 101 10.37 -4.53 14.00
N ILE A 102 10.25 -5.80 13.63
CA ILE A 102 11.20 -6.48 12.74
C ILE A 102 11.19 -5.85 11.34
N CYS A 103 10.02 -5.50 10.79
CA CYS A 103 9.96 -4.72 9.55
C CYS A 103 10.75 -3.40 9.67
N ASN A 104 10.60 -2.69 10.78
CA ASN A 104 11.31 -1.43 11.01
C ASN A 104 12.82 -1.63 11.18
N GLU A 105 13.24 -2.69 11.88
CA GLU A 105 14.65 -3.08 12.08
C GLU A 105 15.35 -3.34 10.73
N ILE A 106 14.72 -4.11 9.84
CA ILE A 106 15.30 -4.41 8.53
C ILE A 106 15.12 -3.27 7.51
N GLY A 107 14.34 -2.24 7.85
CA GLY A 107 14.04 -1.13 6.95
C GLY A 107 13.04 -1.45 5.84
N LEU A 108 12.08 -2.36 6.10
CA LEU A 108 10.99 -2.69 5.19
C LEU A 108 9.81 -1.75 5.38
N LEU A 109 9.56 -0.92 4.37
CA LEU A 109 8.42 -0.01 4.31
C LEU A 109 7.44 -0.42 3.20
N ILE A 110 6.19 -0.59 3.59
CA ILE A 110 5.04 -0.84 2.72
C ILE A 110 4.31 0.47 2.43
N VAL A 111 4.00 0.71 1.16
CA VAL A 111 3.26 1.88 0.66
C VAL A 111 2.13 1.44 -0.26
N ASP A 112 0.90 1.82 0.08
CA ASP A 112 -0.28 1.63 -0.78
C ASP A 112 -0.27 2.61 -1.96
N ILE A 113 -0.70 2.18 -3.14
CA ILE A 113 -0.89 3.07 -4.31
C ILE A 113 -2.23 3.80 -4.29
N SER A 114 -3.24 3.23 -3.61
CA SER A 114 -4.55 3.83 -3.47
C SER A 114 -4.80 4.31 -2.04
N PRO A 115 -5.31 5.54 -1.84
CA PRO A 115 -5.57 6.08 -0.51
C PRO A 115 -6.82 5.54 0.18
N PHE A 116 -7.74 4.93 -0.58
CA PHE A 116 -9.10 4.69 -0.10
C PHE A 116 -9.35 3.21 0.20
N PRO A 117 -9.74 2.83 1.42
CA PRO A 117 -10.13 1.45 1.73
C PRO A 117 -11.59 1.19 1.34
N LEU A 118 -11.88 1.17 0.04
CA LEU A 118 -13.22 0.91 -0.49
C LEU A 118 -13.70 -0.50 -0.13
N ASN A 119 -14.92 -0.62 0.39
CA ASN A 119 -15.48 -1.90 0.79
C ASN A 119 -17.01 -1.93 0.65
N SER A 120 -17.60 -3.14 0.62
CA SER A 120 -19.02 -3.31 0.34
C SER A 120 -19.99 -2.94 1.48
N LYS A 121 -19.48 -2.62 2.66
CA LYS A 121 -20.28 -2.22 3.82
C LYS A 121 -20.36 -0.70 3.94
N ASP A 122 -19.23 -0.04 3.78
CA ASP A 122 -19.08 1.38 4.08
C ASP A 122 -19.08 2.28 2.84
N THR A 123 -18.94 1.72 1.63
CA THR A 123 -18.90 2.50 0.38
C THR A 123 -19.78 1.92 -0.72
N LYS A 124 -20.37 2.79 -1.54
CA LYS A 124 -21.12 2.47 -2.76
C LYS A 124 -20.24 2.00 -3.91
N ILE A 125 -18.93 2.19 -3.83
CA ILE A 125 -17.96 1.59 -4.76
C ILE A 125 -17.03 0.62 -4.04
N ASN A 126 -16.45 -0.34 -4.76
CA ASN A 126 -15.43 -1.23 -4.21
C ASN A 126 -14.43 -1.72 -5.27
N TYR A 127 -13.29 -2.27 -4.86
CA TYR A 127 -12.29 -2.86 -5.76
C TYR A 127 -12.59 -4.31 -6.19
N SER A 128 -13.47 -5.01 -5.47
CA SER A 128 -13.68 -6.45 -5.57
C SER A 128 -15.11 -6.78 -6.03
N LYS A 129 -15.72 -7.88 -5.57
CA LYS A 129 -17.06 -8.31 -6.02
C LYS A 129 -18.13 -7.31 -5.59
N ASN A 130 -19.18 -7.19 -6.41
CA ASN A 130 -20.41 -6.50 -6.02
C ASN A 130 -21.04 -7.24 -4.84
N VAL A 131 -21.12 -6.59 -3.69
CA VAL A 131 -21.80 -7.12 -2.51
C VAL A 131 -22.65 -5.98 -1.94
N ASN A 132 -23.89 -6.27 -1.57
CA ASN A 132 -24.82 -5.31 -0.97
C ASN A 132 -25.09 -4.04 -1.82
N GLY A 133 -25.16 -4.19 -3.14
CA GLY A 133 -25.43 -3.06 -4.05
C GLY A 133 -24.27 -2.09 -4.26
N SER A 134 -23.08 -2.37 -3.69
CA SER A 134 -21.86 -1.62 -4.04
C SER A 134 -21.39 -1.96 -5.45
N LYS A 135 -21.03 -0.92 -6.22
CA LYS A 135 -20.52 -1.00 -7.58
C LYS A 135 -19.03 -1.34 -7.57
N LYS A 136 -18.68 -2.49 -8.13
CA LYS A 136 -17.32 -2.86 -8.47
C LYS A 136 -16.77 -1.88 -9.49
N LEU A 137 -15.64 -1.28 -9.18
CA LEU A 137 -14.90 -0.49 -10.14
C LEU A 137 -14.39 -1.38 -11.26
N SER A 138 -14.64 -0.98 -12.50
CA SER A 138 -13.92 -1.51 -13.65
C SER A 138 -12.43 -1.21 -13.53
N TYR A 139 -11.64 -1.94 -14.31
CA TYR A 139 -10.21 -1.72 -14.39
C TYR A 139 -9.84 -0.26 -14.72
N LYS A 140 -10.50 0.32 -15.74
CA LYS A 140 -10.28 1.71 -16.16
C LYS A 140 -10.64 2.71 -15.07
N GLN A 141 -11.75 2.50 -14.38
CA GLN A 141 -12.16 3.35 -13.24
C GLN A 141 -11.14 3.28 -12.11
N TYR A 142 -10.63 2.09 -11.78
CA TYR A 142 -9.64 1.98 -10.73
C TYR A 142 -8.32 2.66 -11.11
N GLN A 143 -7.86 2.48 -12.36
CA GLN A 143 -6.70 3.21 -12.87
C GLN A 143 -6.89 4.73 -12.84
N GLN A 144 -8.06 5.22 -13.22
CA GLN A 144 -8.40 6.63 -13.14
C GLN A 144 -8.33 7.14 -11.70
N LEU A 145 -8.94 6.42 -10.74
CA LEU A 145 -8.92 6.80 -9.33
C LEU A 145 -7.48 6.90 -8.79
N VAL A 146 -6.63 5.90 -9.07
CA VAL A 146 -5.22 5.93 -8.66
C VAL A 146 -4.50 7.11 -9.30
N ARG A 147 -4.64 7.32 -10.62
CA ARG A 147 -4.01 8.45 -11.34
C ARG A 147 -4.36 9.80 -10.73
N LEU A 148 -5.64 10.02 -10.40
CA LEU A 148 -6.11 11.26 -9.78
C LEU A 148 -5.43 11.50 -8.43
N THR A 149 -5.17 10.44 -7.66
CA THR A 149 -4.63 10.55 -6.29
C THR A 149 -3.10 10.44 -6.18
N ILE A 150 -2.38 10.08 -7.25
CA ILE A 150 -0.92 9.91 -7.18
C ILE A 150 -0.21 11.16 -6.63
N PRO A 151 -0.44 12.38 -7.16
CA PRO A 151 0.29 13.57 -6.72
C PRO A 151 0.02 13.93 -5.25
N THR A 152 -1.15 13.57 -4.74
CA THR A 152 -1.64 13.97 -3.41
C THR A 152 -1.57 12.85 -2.38
N PHE A 153 -1.11 11.66 -2.76
CA PHE A 153 -0.98 10.50 -1.87
C PHE A 153 0.32 9.75 -2.06
N PHE A 154 0.46 9.00 -3.16
CA PHE A 154 1.60 8.11 -3.39
C PHE A 154 2.90 8.91 -3.50
N GLU A 155 2.90 9.94 -4.34
CA GLU A 155 4.07 10.79 -4.58
C GLU A 155 4.55 11.48 -3.30
N LEU A 156 3.64 11.95 -2.45
CA LEU A 156 4.01 12.58 -1.18
C LEU A 156 4.70 11.60 -0.23
N LYS A 157 4.32 10.30 -0.24
CA LYS A 157 5.01 9.26 0.52
C LYS A 157 6.39 8.97 -0.07
N ILE A 158 6.48 8.85 -1.40
CA ILE A 158 7.75 8.63 -2.09
C ILE A 158 8.74 9.76 -1.81
N ARG A 159 8.29 11.02 -1.90
CA ARG A 159 9.10 12.19 -1.53
C ARG A 159 9.57 12.13 -0.08
N ALA A 160 8.74 11.72 0.86
CA ALA A 160 9.18 11.58 2.25
C ALA A 160 10.26 10.49 2.42
N ILE A 161 10.23 9.46 1.58
CA ILE A 161 11.19 8.34 1.63
C ILE A 161 12.56 8.75 1.09
N THR A 162 12.67 9.75 0.20
CA THR A 162 13.96 10.11 -0.43
C THR A 162 15.05 10.43 0.59
N ASP A 163 14.67 11.00 1.73
CA ASP A 163 15.60 11.45 2.76
C ASP A 163 16.04 10.31 3.70
N LYS A 164 15.31 9.19 3.69
CA LYS A 164 15.57 8.03 4.55
C LYS A 164 15.98 6.76 3.78
N LYS A 165 15.96 6.77 2.45
CA LYS A 165 16.28 5.58 1.66
C LYS A 165 17.77 5.23 1.76
N SER A 166 18.06 3.93 1.72
CA SER A 166 19.43 3.46 1.48
C SER A 166 19.85 3.74 0.03
N GLU A 167 21.16 3.74 -0.21
CA GLU A 167 21.72 3.88 -1.56
C GLU A 167 21.26 2.74 -2.49
N HIS A 168 21.04 1.55 -1.94
CA HIS A 168 20.70 0.34 -2.67
C HIS A 168 19.27 -0.15 -2.38
N ILE A 169 18.34 0.79 -2.12
CA ILE A 169 16.94 0.48 -1.84
C ILE A 169 16.37 -0.50 -2.89
N LYS A 170 15.74 -1.59 -2.42
CA LYS A 170 15.06 -2.56 -3.28
C LYS A 170 13.58 -2.27 -3.29
N THR A 171 13.00 -2.16 -4.47
CA THR A 171 11.57 -1.86 -4.64
C THR A 171 10.86 -2.99 -5.37
N PHE A 172 9.70 -3.40 -4.89
CA PHE A 172 8.94 -4.52 -5.47
C PHE A 172 7.45 -4.40 -5.15
N PHE A 173 6.60 -4.95 -6.02
CA PHE A 173 5.18 -5.05 -5.78
C PHE A 173 4.84 -6.25 -4.89
N ARG A 174 3.82 -6.09 -4.05
CA ARG A 174 3.25 -7.21 -3.29
C ARG A 174 2.56 -8.23 -4.21
N TYR A 175 1.88 -7.76 -5.25
CA TYR A 175 1.05 -8.57 -6.15
C TYR A 175 1.41 -8.34 -7.61
N ALA A 176 1.61 -9.41 -8.40
CA ALA A 176 1.81 -9.31 -9.85
C ALA A 176 0.66 -8.58 -10.55
N ARG A 177 -0.59 -8.81 -10.13
CA ARG A 177 -1.76 -8.08 -10.68
C ARG A 177 -1.62 -6.56 -10.50
N VAL A 178 -1.11 -6.11 -9.36
CA VAL A 178 -0.94 -4.67 -9.09
C VAL A 178 0.20 -4.12 -9.94
N LYS A 179 1.32 -4.86 -10.04
CA LYS A 179 2.42 -4.52 -10.96
C LYS A 179 1.90 -4.34 -12.39
N ASN A 180 1.27 -5.37 -12.96
CA ASN A 180 0.78 -5.35 -14.34
C ASN A 180 -0.20 -4.20 -14.63
N ASN A 181 -0.91 -3.74 -13.60
CA ASN A 181 -1.95 -2.73 -13.73
C ASN A 181 -1.46 -1.28 -13.58
N PHE A 182 -0.38 -1.09 -12.81
CA PHE A 182 0.02 0.23 -12.32
C PHE A 182 1.51 0.53 -12.49
N GLU A 183 2.33 -0.44 -12.91
CA GLU A 183 3.78 -0.28 -13.04
C GLU A 183 4.16 0.95 -13.85
N ASP A 184 3.58 1.16 -15.03
CA ASP A 184 3.91 2.31 -15.89
C ASP A 184 3.75 3.67 -15.21
N ILE A 185 2.82 3.79 -14.27
CA ILE A 185 2.51 5.06 -13.60
C ILE A 185 3.33 5.18 -12.32
N ILE A 186 3.49 4.07 -11.59
CA ILE A 186 4.25 4.01 -10.35
C ILE A 186 5.75 4.11 -10.61
N SER A 187 6.26 3.46 -11.65
CA SER A 187 7.68 3.50 -12.04
C SER A 187 8.15 4.92 -12.34
N ARG A 188 7.32 5.73 -13.02
CA ARG A 188 7.63 7.15 -13.30
C ARG A 188 7.90 7.93 -12.02
N VAL A 189 6.97 7.87 -11.07
CA VAL A 189 7.13 8.54 -9.76
C VAL A 189 8.39 8.03 -9.05
N LEU A 190 8.64 6.72 -9.07
CA LEU A 190 9.82 6.16 -8.41
C LEU A 190 11.15 6.57 -9.10
N VAL A 191 11.17 6.74 -10.42
CA VAL A 191 12.32 7.24 -11.19
C VAL A 191 12.54 8.72 -10.91
N ASP A 192 11.47 9.53 -10.94
CA ASP A 192 11.54 10.99 -10.72
C ASP A 192 12.15 11.32 -9.34
N TYR A 193 11.83 10.51 -8.34
CA TYR A 193 12.35 10.63 -6.98
C TYR A 193 13.58 9.76 -6.69
N LYS A 194 14.21 9.18 -7.74
CA LYS A 194 15.46 8.40 -7.65
C LYS A 194 15.40 7.25 -6.64
N ILE A 195 14.22 6.63 -6.51
CA ILE A 195 14.03 5.39 -5.76
C ILE A 195 14.53 4.19 -6.57
N ILE A 196 14.24 4.18 -7.87
CA ILE A 196 14.73 3.20 -8.84
C ILE A 196 15.45 3.92 -9.99
N LYS A 197 16.23 3.21 -10.80
CA LYS A 197 16.83 3.78 -12.02
C LYS A 197 15.90 3.63 -13.21
N THR A 198 15.27 2.46 -13.33
CA THR A 198 14.39 2.12 -14.44
C THR A 198 13.22 1.25 -13.98
N GLN A 199 12.17 1.18 -14.80
CA GLN A 199 11.03 0.29 -14.57
C GLN A 199 11.45 -1.19 -14.42
N ASN A 200 12.52 -1.62 -15.09
CA ASN A 200 13.02 -3.00 -15.03
C ASN A 200 13.62 -3.37 -13.67
N ASP A 201 13.86 -2.40 -12.79
CA ASP A 201 14.38 -2.64 -11.44
C ASP A 201 13.28 -3.14 -10.47
N ILE A 202 12.02 -3.17 -10.90
CA ILE A 202 10.87 -3.52 -10.05
C ILE A 202 10.32 -4.90 -10.41
N GLY A 203 10.38 -5.81 -9.43
CA GLY A 203 9.72 -7.11 -9.49
C GLY A 203 8.43 -7.18 -8.69
N ASP A 204 7.95 -8.39 -8.44
CA ASP A 204 6.92 -8.69 -7.44
C ASP A 204 7.30 -9.91 -6.60
N ILE A 205 6.68 -10.04 -5.43
CA ILE A 205 6.84 -11.18 -4.52
C ILE A 205 5.56 -12.00 -4.40
N SER A 206 4.77 -12.08 -5.47
CA SER A 206 3.47 -12.76 -5.42
C SER A 206 3.57 -14.26 -5.71
N GLN A 207 2.75 -15.03 -5.00
CA GLN A 207 2.53 -16.45 -5.28
C GLN A 207 1.08 -16.71 -5.70
N ASN A 208 0.87 -17.82 -6.42
CA ASN A 208 -0.46 -18.29 -6.79
C ASN A 208 -1.33 -18.50 -5.54
N GLY A 209 -2.58 -18.02 -5.57
CA GLY A 209 -3.46 -18.02 -4.40
C GLY A 209 -3.31 -16.81 -3.49
N GLY A 210 -2.43 -15.84 -3.82
CA GLY A 210 -2.44 -14.50 -3.21
C GLY A 210 -1.53 -14.31 -1.99
N GLY A 211 -0.77 -15.32 -1.56
CA GLY A 211 0.24 -15.12 -0.52
C GLY A 211 1.56 -14.54 -1.04
N ILE A 212 2.62 -14.63 -0.24
CA ILE A 212 3.97 -14.16 -0.59
C ILE A 212 4.82 -15.32 -1.09
N ASP A 213 5.48 -15.12 -2.23
CA ASP A 213 6.56 -15.99 -2.70
C ASP A 213 7.80 -15.76 -1.83
N LYS A 214 8.00 -16.66 -0.86
CA LYS A 214 9.08 -16.57 0.12
C LYS A 214 10.45 -16.67 -0.53
N THR A 215 10.59 -17.42 -1.63
CA THR A 215 11.85 -17.57 -2.36
C THR A 215 12.25 -16.25 -2.99
N LYS A 216 11.34 -15.62 -3.76
CA LYS A 216 11.59 -14.30 -4.36
C LYS A 216 11.90 -13.26 -3.30
N PHE A 217 11.15 -13.25 -2.20
CA PHE A 217 11.37 -12.23 -1.18
C PHE A 217 12.68 -12.47 -0.42
N LYS A 218 13.04 -13.72 -0.14
CA LYS A 218 14.34 -14.08 0.44
C LYS A 218 15.49 -13.64 -0.46
N GLU A 219 15.40 -13.87 -1.77
CA GLU A 219 16.42 -13.40 -2.72
C GLU A 219 16.61 -11.88 -2.69
N ILE A 220 15.52 -11.12 -2.56
CA ILE A 220 15.59 -9.65 -2.45
C ILE A 220 16.31 -9.24 -1.17
N ILE A 221 16.05 -9.91 -0.06
CA ILE A 221 16.69 -9.61 1.24
C ILE A 221 18.16 -10.02 1.24
N ASP A 222 18.49 -11.21 0.72
CA ASP A 222 19.85 -11.76 0.74
C ASP A 222 20.79 -11.05 -0.24
N LYS A 223 20.27 -10.50 -1.35
CA LYS A 223 21.06 -9.72 -2.33
C LYS A 223 21.31 -8.26 -1.91
N SER A 224 20.99 -7.89 -0.67
CA SER A 224 21.28 -6.55 -0.15
C SER A 224 22.73 -6.46 0.34
N PRO A 225 23.52 -5.47 -0.11
CA PRO A 225 24.98 -5.41 0.13
C PRO A 225 25.42 -5.13 1.58
N ASN A 226 24.52 -5.24 2.57
CA ASN A 226 24.80 -4.94 3.97
C ASN A 226 24.61 -6.16 4.88
N ARG A 227 25.22 -7.29 4.52
CA ARG A 227 25.65 -8.32 5.48
C ARG A 227 27.16 -8.52 5.35
#